data_AF-A0A963SFB2-F1
#
_entry.id   AF-A0A963SFB2-F1
#
_cell.length_a   1.000
_cell.length_b   1.000
_cell.length_c   1.000
_cell.angle_alpha   90.00
_cell.angle_beta   90.00
_cell.angle_gamma   90.00
#
_symmetry.space_group_name_H-M   'P 1'
#
loop_
_entity.id
_entity.type
_entity.pdbx_description
1 polymer ?
#
loop_
_entity_poly.entity_id
_entity_poly.type
_entity_poly.pdbx_seq_one_letter_code
_entity_poly.pdbx_strand_id
1 'polypeptide(L)'
;CLVGATHIEARGGGMNSDPGLPGPTPTLFFAPDHAVATIKEIGPEAFGKQVAESWRGFLGDLGGTIEIERHAGIAAAGDAFVAMVQGRVDPSKGIVIEP
;
A
#
# COMPACT_ATOMS: atom_id res chain seq x y z
N CYS A 1 -16.35 11.18 -3.16
CA CYS A 1 -15.14 10.41 -2.84
C CYS A 1 -14.36 10.10 -4.11
N LEU A 2 -13.24 10.79 -4.35
CA LEU A 2 -12.27 10.43 -5.38
C LEU A 2 -11.30 9.37 -4.82
N VAL A 3 -11.23 8.19 -5.44
CA VAL A 3 -10.30 7.09 -5.10
C VAL A 3 -9.24 6.99 -6.20
N GLY A 4 -7.96 6.82 -5.85
CA GLY A 4 -6.89 6.63 -6.85
C GLY A 4 -6.21 7.91 -7.37
N ALA A 5 -6.08 8.95 -6.53
CA ALA A 5 -5.43 10.21 -6.90
C ALA A 5 -3.90 10.10 -7.21
N THR A 6 -3.34 8.89 -7.20
CA THR A 6 -1.99 8.61 -7.71
C THR A 6 -1.91 8.67 -9.24
N HIS A 7 -3.05 8.60 -9.94
CA HIS A 7 -3.12 8.84 -11.37
C HIS A 7 -3.15 10.36 -11.63
N ILE A 8 -1.94 10.96 -11.68
CA ILE A 8 -1.71 12.41 -11.71
C ILE A 8 -2.48 13.10 -12.86
N GLU A 9 -2.57 12.46 -14.02
CA GLU A 9 -3.27 12.99 -15.20
C GLU A 9 -4.79 13.02 -15.04
N ALA A 10 -5.36 12.09 -14.27
CA ALA A 10 -6.80 12.00 -14.02
C ALA A 10 -7.30 12.96 -12.92
N ARG A 11 -6.39 13.65 -12.23
CA ARG A 11 -6.71 14.59 -11.13
C ARG A 11 -7.48 15.84 -11.59
N GLY A 12 -7.48 16.14 -12.90
CA GLY A 12 -8.14 17.33 -13.48
C GLY A 12 -9.68 17.24 -13.61
N GLY A 13 -10.26 16.04 -13.61
CA GLY A 13 -11.70 15.84 -13.84
C GLY A 13 -12.57 15.78 -12.57
N GLY A 14 -11.98 15.49 -11.41
CA GLY A 14 -12.72 15.24 -10.15
C GLY A 14 -12.78 16.42 -9.17
N MET A 15 -11.88 17.40 -9.29
CA MET A 15 -11.87 18.62 -8.46
C MET A 15 -12.50 19.83 -9.16
N ASN A 16 -12.64 19.79 -10.49
CA ASN A 16 -13.33 20.79 -11.28
C ASN A 16 -14.73 20.27 -11.61
N SER A 17 -15.55 20.04 -10.58
CA SER A 17 -16.99 19.89 -10.80
C SER A 17 -17.48 21.15 -11.50
N ASP A 18 -18.11 20.98 -12.66
CA ASP A 18 -18.85 22.04 -13.35
C ASP A 18 -19.67 22.82 -12.30
N PRO A 19 -19.48 24.14 -12.16
CA PRO A 19 -20.16 24.96 -11.15
C PRO A 19 -21.69 24.84 -11.16
N GLY A 20 -22.28 24.27 -12.21
CA GLY A 20 -23.72 24.09 -12.39
C GLY A 20 -24.31 22.72 -12.01
N LEU A 21 -23.51 21.73 -11.58
CA LEU A 21 -24.06 20.41 -11.21
C LEU A 21 -24.52 20.39 -9.74
N PRO A 22 -25.82 20.23 -9.46
CA PRO A 22 -26.30 20.11 -8.09
C PRO A 22 -25.78 18.81 -7.45
N GLY A 23 -25.00 18.93 -6.38
CA GLY A 23 -24.45 17.80 -5.65
C GLY A 23 -23.58 18.25 -4.47
N PRO A 24 -23.28 17.36 -3.50
CA PRO A 24 -22.38 17.68 -2.41
C PRO A 24 -20.97 17.97 -2.95
N THR A 25 -20.27 18.93 -2.33
CA THR A 25 -18.88 19.24 -2.68
C THR A 25 -18.03 17.97 -2.67
N PRO A 26 -17.32 17.63 -3.77
CA PRO A 26 -16.49 16.44 -3.83
C PRO A 26 -15.42 16.44 -2.73
N THR A 27 -15.45 15.43 -1.86
CA THR A 27 -14.36 15.15 -0.92
C THR A 27 -13.39 14.12 -1.51
N LEU A 28 -12.09 14.39 -1.35
CA LEU A 28 -11.05 13.42 -1.64
C LEU A 28 -11.17 12.27 -0.62
N PHE A 29 -11.23 11.04 -1.10
CA PHE A 29 -11.15 9.88 -0.23
C PHE A 29 -9.68 9.52 -0.08
N PHE A 30 -9.05 10.10 0.95
CA PHE A 30 -7.68 9.80 1.30
C PHE A 30 -7.68 8.95 2.58
N ALA A 31 -7.03 7.79 2.55
CA ALA A 31 -7.02 6.86 3.69
C ALA A 31 -6.63 7.50 5.04
N PRO A 32 -5.76 8.53 5.10
CA PRO A 32 -5.50 9.29 6.32
C PRO A 32 -6.75 9.92 6.97
N ASP A 33 -7.78 10.32 6.22
CA ASP A 33 -8.97 10.95 6.80
C ASP A 33 -9.80 9.95 7.62
N HIS A 34 -9.87 8.70 7.18
CA HIS A 34 -10.54 7.63 7.94
C HIS A 34 -9.77 7.28 9.21
N ALA A 35 -8.44 7.16 9.12
CA ALA A 35 -7.62 6.95 10.31
C ALA A 35 -7.79 8.10 11.32
N VAL A 36 -7.80 9.35 10.85
CA VAL A 36 -8.03 10.52 11.71
C VAL A 36 -9.43 10.50 12.35
N ALA A 37 -10.47 10.15 11.59
CA ALA A 37 -11.84 10.04 12.12
C ALA A 37 -11.93 8.96 13.21
N THR A 38 -11.41 7.76 12.95
CA THR A 38 -11.39 6.67 13.92
C THR A 38 -10.58 7.05 15.16
N ILE A 39 -9.39 7.65 15.02
CA ILE A 39 -8.59 8.10 16.17
C ILE A 39 -9.36 9.12 17.03
N LYS A 40 -10.13 10.03 16.42
CA LYS A 40 -10.97 10.98 17.18
C LYS A 40 -12.10 10.28 17.95
N GLU A 41 -12.64 9.20 17.40
CA GLU A 41 -13.76 8.45 17.99
C GLU A 41 -13.30 7.54 19.13
N ILE A 42 -12.24 6.75 18.93
CA ILE A 42 -11.83 5.70 19.88
C ILE A 42 -10.53 6.03 20.63
N GLY A 43 -9.87 7.14 20.28
CA GLY A 43 -8.58 7.52 20.82
C GLY A 43 -7.40 6.76 20.18
N PRO A 44 -6.18 7.31 20.27
CA PRO A 44 -5.01 6.75 19.61
C PRO A 44 -4.59 5.38 20.15
N GLU A 45 -4.77 5.12 21.45
CA GLU A 45 -4.40 3.85 22.06
C GLU A 45 -5.28 2.69 21.58
N ALA A 46 -6.60 2.87 21.58
CA ALA A 46 -7.53 1.84 21.11
C ALA A 46 -7.39 1.61 19.61
N PHE A 47 -7.17 2.67 18.83
CA PHE A 47 -6.85 2.56 17.41
C PHE A 47 -5.58 1.73 17.18
N GLY A 48 -4.50 2.02 17.91
CA GLY A 48 -3.26 1.25 17.82
C GLY A 48 -3.45 -0.24 18.16
N LYS A 49 -4.29 -0.55 19.17
CA LYS A 49 -4.64 -1.93 19.54
C LYS A 49 -5.36 -2.66 18.39
N GLN A 50 -6.36 -2.03 17.77
CA GLN A 50 -7.11 -2.63 16.65
C GLN A 50 -6.23 -2.84 15.41
N VAL A 51 -5.36 -1.89 15.09
CA VAL A 51 -4.38 -2.02 14.00
C VAL A 51 -3.44 -3.20 14.28
N ALA A 52 -2.91 -3.31 15.50
CA ALA A 52 -2.02 -4.40 15.87
C ALA A 52 -2.71 -5.78 15.83
N GLU A 53 -3.99 -5.86 16.20
CA GLU A 53 -4.79 -7.07 16.07
C GLU A 53 -4.99 -7.49 14.62
N SER A 54 -5.42 -6.54 13.77
CA SER A 54 -5.59 -6.78 12.34
C SER A 54 -4.28 -7.18 11.67
N TRP A 55 -3.17 -6.55 12.06
CA TRP A 55 -1.84 -6.86 11.56
C TRP A 55 -1.41 -8.29 11.91
N ARG A 56 -1.67 -8.75 13.14
CA ARG A 56 -1.38 -10.15 13.52
C ARG A 56 -2.20 -11.15 12.70
N GLY A 57 -3.49 -10.86 12.48
CA GLY A 57 -4.34 -11.70 11.62
C GLY A 57 -3.78 -11.78 10.20
N PHE A 58 -3.46 -10.64 9.61
CA PHE A 58 -2.86 -10.54 8.29
C PHE A 58 -1.52 -11.29 8.17
N LEU A 59 -0.63 -11.18 9.16
CA LEU A 59 0.61 -11.97 9.18
C LEU A 59 0.35 -13.47 9.26
N GLY A 60 -0.72 -13.90 9.93
CA GLY A 60 -1.18 -15.28 9.93
C GLY A 60 -1.60 -15.74 8.54
N ASP A 61 -2.40 -14.94 7.84
CA ASP A 61 -2.87 -15.25 6.48
C ASP A 61 -1.73 -15.28 5.45
N LEU A 62 -0.70 -14.46 5.65
CA LEU A 62 0.50 -14.45 4.81
C LEU A 62 1.51 -15.56 5.16
N GLY A 63 1.33 -16.26 6.27
CA GLY A 63 2.29 -17.26 6.75
C GLY A 63 2.62 -18.29 5.68
N GLY A 64 3.90 -18.39 5.30
CA GLY A 64 4.38 -19.36 4.32
C GLY A 64 4.05 -19.04 2.85
N THR A 65 3.47 -17.87 2.56
CA THR A 65 3.23 -17.44 1.16
C THR A 65 4.51 -17.02 0.43
N ILE A 66 5.53 -16.62 1.19
CA ILE A 66 6.83 -16.18 0.67
C ILE A 66 7.94 -17.01 1.34
N GLU A 67 8.78 -17.63 0.53
CA GLU A 67 10.04 -18.24 0.95
C GLU A 67 11.17 -17.23 0.78
N ILE A 68 11.98 -17.02 1.82
CA ILE A 68 13.10 -16.08 1.76
C ILE A 68 14.32 -16.75 1.12
N GLU A 69 14.76 -16.22 -0.02
CA GLU A 69 15.98 -16.61 -0.71
C GLU A 69 17.06 -15.58 -0.43
N ARG A 70 18.21 -16.04 0.09
CA ARG A 70 19.32 -15.17 0.48
C ARG A 70 20.49 -15.34 -0.47
N HIS A 71 20.99 -14.23 -0.98
CA HIS A 71 22.20 -14.19 -1.79
C HIS A 71 23.25 -13.30 -1.13
N ALA A 72 24.52 -13.67 -1.29
CA ALA A 72 25.64 -12.93 -0.73
C ALA A 72 26.29 -12.03 -1.79
N GLY A 73 26.60 -10.79 -1.39
CA GLY A 73 27.35 -9.82 -2.16
C GLY A 73 26.53 -9.06 -3.20
N ILE A 74 26.91 -7.80 -3.43
CA ILE A 74 26.18 -6.88 -4.32
C ILE A 74 26.13 -7.35 -5.78
N ALA A 75 27.06 -8.20 -6.21
CA ALA A 75 27.05 -8.78 -7.55
C ALA A 75 25.75 -9.59 -7.80
N ALA A 76 25.26 -10.33 -6.80
CA ALA A 76 24.03 -11.11 -6.90
C ALA A 76 22.77 -10.23 -7.07
N ALA A 77 22.81 -8.97 -6.59
CA ALA A 77 21.71 -8.03 -6.79
C ALA A 77 21.50 -7.70 -8.28
N GLY A 78 22.59 -7.63 -9.06
CA GLY A 78 22.52 -7.37 -10.49
C GLY A 78 21.76 -8.46 -11.24
N ASP A 79 22.08 -9.72 -10.96
CA ASP A 79 21.44 -10.88 -11.59
C ASP A 79 19.95 -10.97 -11.20
N ALA A 80 19.65 -10.78 -9.91
CA ALA A 80 18.27 -10.76 -9.40
C ALA A 80 17.43 -9.65 -10.05
N PHE A 81 18.01 -8.44 -10.19
CA PHE A 81 17.33 -7.32 -10.84
C PHE A 81 17.04 -7.60 -12.32
N VAL A 82 18.02 -8.11 -13.07
CA VAL A 82 17.84 -8.45 -14.49
C VAL A 82 16.75 -9.52 -14.66
N ALA A 83 16.75 -10.57 -13.82
CA ALA A 83 15.72 -11.59 -13.83
C ALA A 83 14.33 -11.01 -13.52
N MET A 84 14.23 -10.09 -12.56
CA MET A 84 12.98 -9.42 -12.19
C MET A 84 12.40 -8.60 -13.35
N VAL A 85 13.22 -7.75 -13.96
CA VAL A 85 12.79 -6.90 -15.10
C VAL A 85 12.33 -7.75 -16.29
N GLN A 86 12.90 -8.93 -16.45
CA GLN A 86 12.52 -9.89 -17.50
C GLN A 86 11.31 -10.75 -17.13
N GLY A 87 10.74 -10.59 -15.93
CA GLY A 87 9.59 -11.36 -15.46
C GLY A 87 9.92 -12.84 -15.19
N ARG A 88 11.17 -13.16 -14.85
CA ARG A 88 11.65 -14.54 -14.61
C ARG A 88 11.77 -14.91 -13.14
N VAL A 89 11.49 -13.97 -12.23
CA VAL A 89 11.49 -14.25 -10.79
C VAL A 89 10.25 -15.03 -10.39
N ASP A 90 10.43 -15.98 -9.48
CA ASP A 90 9.32 -16.69 -8.85
C ASP A 90 8.66 -15.76 -7.82
N PRO A 91 7.35 -15.44 -7.95
CA PRO A 91 6.66 -14.52 -7.04
C PRO A 91 6.50 -15.09 -5.63
N SER A 92 6.72 -16.40 -5.42
CA SER A 92 6.75 -17.00 -4.08
C SER A 92 8.09 -16.79 -3.37
N LYS A 93 9.10 -16.20 -4.03
CA LYS A 93 10.42 -15.96 -3.44
C LYS A 93 10.60 -14.50 -3.04
N GLY A 94 10.99 -14.28 -1.79
CA GLY A 94 11.46 -13.00 -1.29
C GLY A 94 12.99 -12.95 -1.36
N ILE A 95 13.53 -12.21 -2.33
CA ILE A 95 14.98 -12.11 -2.54
C ILE A 95 15.58 -11.11 -1.55
N VAL A 96 16.57 -11.56 -0.77
CA VAL A 96 17.36 -10.74 0.17
C VAL A 96 18.83 -10.80 -0.23
N ILE A 97 19.46 -9.63 -0.38
CA ILE A 97 20.89 -9.50 -0.65
C ILE A 97 21.61 -9.12 0.64
N GLU A 98 22.57 -9.94 1.05
CA GLU A 98 23.41 -9.72 2.22
C GLU A 98 24.80 -9.18 1.82
N PRO A 99 25.46 -8.37 2.68
CA PRO A 99 26.77 -7.79 2.38
C PRO A 99 27.87 -8.80 2.07
#